data_AF-K3XG74-F1
#
_entry.id   AF-K3XG74-F1
#
_cell.length_a   1.000
_cell.length_b   1.000
_cell.length_c   1.000
_cell.angle_alpha   90.00
_cell.angle_beta   90.00
_cell.angle_gamma   90.00
#
_symmetry.space_group_name_H-M   'P 1'
#
loop_
_entity.id
_entity.type
_entity.pdbx_description
1 polymer ?
#
loop_
_entity_poly.entity_id
_entity_poly.type
_entity_poly.pdbx_seq_one_letter_code
_entity_poly.pdbx_strand_id
1 'polypeptide(L)'
;MATSVRSAAAPRRLAPSAPPASAGHVRGLARFGNRTGPLGARGLSMVVADSTRRRAKFGSGDSVLGAPVLGGPGAELGDQLSVVMKFGGSSVSSAARMEEVADLILAFPEERPVVVLSAMGKTTNLLLLAGEKAVGCGVIHVSEIEEWNTIKDLHIKTVDELGLPRSEIHDMLDELEQLLKGIAMMKELTLRTRDYLVSFGECMSTRIFAAYLNKIGVKARQYDAFDIGFITTDDFGNADVLEATYPAVAKRLHGDWIRDPAIPVVTGFLGKGWKSGAVTTLGRGGSDLTATTIGKALGLREIQVWKDVDGVLTCDPNIYPHAKTVPYLTFEEATELAYFGAQVLHPQSMRPAREGDIPVRVKNSYNPKAPGTLITKQREMDKVVLTSIVLKSNVTMLDIVSTRMLGQFGFLARVFSIFEDLGISVDCVATSEVSISVSLDPSKIWSRELIQQELDNVVEELEKIAIVHLLQQRAIISLIGNVKRSSLILEKTFQVLRKCGVNIQMISQGASKVNMSLIVHDSEAKACIKALHQAFFEDEDVLTQVETENLLVG
;
A
#
# COMPACT_ATOMS: atom_id res chain seq x y z
N MET A 1 -77.00 -11.72 27.16
CA MET A 1 -76.73 -12.28 28.49
C MET A 1 -75.93 -11.26 29.30
N ALA A 2 -76.56 -10.84 30.40
CA ALA A 2 -76.16 -10.01 31.55
C ALA A 2 -74.64 -9.91 31.89
N THR A 3 -74.03 -8.69 31.97
CA THR A 3 -73.66 -7.84 33.17
C THR A 3 -72.48 -8.38 34.01
N SER A 4 -71.50 -7.64 34.58
CA SER A 4 -71.38 -6.29 35.22
C SER A 4 -69.88 -5.97 35.44
N VAL A 5 -69.26 -4.83 35.08
CA VAL A 5 -69.15 -3.47 35.69
C VAL A 5 -68.46 -3.35 37.08
N ARG A 6 -67.37 -2.54 37.14
CA ARG A 6 -67.03 -1.39 38.07
C ARG A 6 -65.59 -0.90 37.76
N SER A 7 -65.33 0.34 37.27
CA SER A 7 -65.25 1.68 37.94
C SER A 7 -64.12 1.74 39.01
N ALA A 8 -63.17 2.68 39.08
CA ALA A 8 -63.19 4.13 38.85
C ALA A 8 -61.77 4.79 38.83
N ALA A 9 -61.76 6.07 38.41
CA ALA A 9 -60.97 7.21 38.94
C ALA A 9 -59.54 7.51 38.43
N ALA A 10 -59.40 8.72 37.88
CA ALA A 10 -58.16 9.47 37.65
C ALA A 10 -57.65 10.16 38.93
N PRO A 11 -56.37 10.58 38.97
CA PRO A 11 -56.09 11.94 39.48
C PRO A 11 -54.94 12.72 38.79
N ARG A 12 -55.21 14.02 38.62
CA ARG A 12 -54.44 15.27 38.89
C ARG A 12 -52.91 15.40 38.68
N ARG A 13 -52.61 16.43 37.87
CA ARG A 13 -51.52 17.45 37.86
C ARG A 13 -50.43 17.38 38.94
N LEU A 14 -49.17 17.62 38.53
CA LEU A 14 -48.15 18.42 39.24
C LEU A 14 -46.98 18.80 38.30
N ALA A 15 -46.56 20.06 38.34
CA ALA A 15 -45.26 20.62 37.93
C ALA A 15 -45.06 21.91 38.77
N PRO A 16 -43.86 22.50 38.93
CA PRO A 16 -42.47 22.01 38.74
C PRO A 16 -41.62 22.15 40.04
N SER A 17 -40.37 21.65 40.06
CA SER A 17 -39.39 22.00 41.11
C SER A 17 -38.05 22.46 40.52
N ALA A 18 -37.62 23.65 40.96
CA ALA A 18 -36.32 24.27 40.71
C ALA A 18 -35.27 23.78 41.73
N PRO A 19 -33.96 23.97 41.50
CA PRO A 19 -32.88 23.26 42.19
C PRO A 19 -32.42 23.97 43.46
N PRO A 20 -31.73 23.27 44.39
CA PRO A 20 -31.06 23.93 45.51
C PRO A 20 -29.63 24.36 45.16
N ALA A 21 -29.28 25.53 45.68
CA ALA A 21 -27.94 26.09 45.73
C ALA A 21 -27.08 25.40 46.80
N SER A 22 -25.76 25.34 46.57
CA SER A 22 -24.76 25.15 47.62
C SER A 22 -23.58 26.10 47.38
N ALA A 23 -23.27 26.92 48.39
CA ALA A 23 -22.16 27.87 48.41
C ALA A 23 -21.14 27.47 49.50
N GLY A 24 -19.87 27.78 49.23
CA GLY A 24 -18.75 27.87 50.19
C GLY A 24 -17.77 26.69 50.12
N HIS A 25 -16.45 26.86 50.14
CA HIS A 25 -15.63 28.04 50.39
C HIS A 25 -14.15 27.68 50.03
N VAL A 26 -13.47 28.58 49.32
CA VAL A 26 -12.08 29.08 49.53
C VAL A 26 -10.89 28.10 49.56
N ARG A 27 -9.99 28.29 48.57
CA ARG A 27 -8.52 28.52 48.63
C ARG A 27 -7.96 28.30 47.22
N GLY A 28 -7.16 29.14 46.57
CA GLY A 28 -6.58 30.45 46.82
C GLY A 28 -5.74 30.75 45.57
N LEU A 29 -6.06 31.83 44.85
CA LEU A 29 -5.24 32.35 43.76
C LEU A 29 -4.07 33.14 44.35
N ALA A 30 -2.87 32.97 43.79
CA ALA A 30 -1.81 33.96 43.87
C ALA A 30 -1.44 34.40 42.44
N ARG A 31 -1.85 35.62 42.08
CA ARG A 31 -1.27 36.44 41.02
C ARG A 31 -0.29 37.42 41.68
N PHE A 32 0.91 37.54 41.15
CA PHE A 32 1.78 38.73 41.14
C PHE A 32 2.85 38.42 40.07
N GLY A 33 3.36 39.31 39.23
CA GLY A 33 3.43 40.76 39.22
C GLY A 33 4.66 41.11 38.37
N ASN A 34 4.59 42.22 37.64
CA ASN A 34 5.56 42.67 36.65
C ASN A 34 6.75 43.42 37.30
N ARG A 35 7.89 43.51 36.58
CA ARG A 35 9.08 44.40 36.72
C ARG A 35 10.19 44.07 37.73
N THR A 36 11.43 43.86 37.24
CA THR A 36 12.63 44.76 37.27
C THR A 36 13.94 43.94 37.16
N GLY A 37 14.88 44.34 36.29
CA GLY A 37 16.29 43.84 36.26
C GLY A 37 17.12 44.40 37.44
N PRO A 38 18.49 44.41 37.42
CA PRO A 38 19.45 44.18 36.32
C PRO A 38 20.73 43.35 36.68
N LEU A 39 21.74 43.40 35.78
CA LEU A 39 23.19 43.08 35.88
C LEU A 39 23.58 41.67 35.38
N GLY A 40 24.51 41.46 34.43
CA GLY A 40 25.41 42.29 33.62
C GLY A 40 25.99 41.40 32.52
N ALA A 41 26.02 41.83 31.26
CA ALA A 41 27.08 42.62 30.61
C ALA A 41 28.31 41.78 30.18
N ARG A 42 28.44 41.66 28.85
CA ARG A 42 29.65 41.61 27.97
C ARG A 42 29.25 40.82 26.71
N GLY A 43 28.90 41.41 25.57
CA GLY A 43 29.38 42.64 24.94
C GLY A 43 30.60 42.30 24.08
N LEU A 44 30.41 42.15 22.77
CA LEU A 44 31.40 42.54 21.76
C LEU A 44 30.76 42.69 20.38
N SER A 45 31.13 43.81 19.78
CA SER A 45 30.50 44.53 18.69
C SER A 45 30.98 44.06 17.31
N MET A 46 30.07 44.22 16.35
CA MET A 46 30.34 44.26 14.92
C MET A 46 31.09 45.55 14.56
N VAL A 47 32.17 45.44 13.77
CA VAL A 47 32.76 46.55 13.02
C VAL A 47 32.90 46.09 11.57
N VAL A 48 32.33 46.88 10.66
CA VAL A 48 32.49 46.77 9.21
C VAL A 48 33.56 47.78 8.79
N ALA A 49 34.55 47.33 8.00
CA ALA A 49 35.33 48.21 7.11
C ALA A 49 36.07 47.40 6.03
N ASP A 50 35.51 47.48 4.83
CA ASP A 50 36.11 47.76 3.51
C ASP A 50 37.55 47.36 3.10
N SER A 51 37.65 47.10 1.79
CA SER A 51 38.78 47.35 0.88
C SER A 51 39.70 46.20 0.41
N THR A 52 39.61 45.96 -0.91
CA THR A 52 40.69 45.79 -1.90
C THR A 52 41.38 44.43 -2.17
N ARG A 53 41.15 43.97 -3.41
CA ARG A 53 42.01 43.21 -4.36
C ARG A 53 43.38 42.69 -3.84
N ARG A 54 43.63 41.39 -4.03
CA ARG A 54 44.67 40.83 -4.95
C ARG A 54 44.63 39.30 -5.00
N ARG A 55 44.87 38.76 -6.21
CA ARG A 55 45.05 37.34 -6.54
C ARG A 55 46.25 36.73 -5.81
N ALA A 56 46.11 35.49 -5.36
CA ALA A 56 47.20 34.50 -5.33
C ALA A 56 46.62 33.07 -5.47
N LYS A 57 47.23 32.29 -6.37
CA LYS A 57 47.01 30.84 -6.57
C LYS A 57 47.63 30.03 -5.42
N PHE A 58 47.28 28.73 -5.37
CA PHE A 58 47.71 27.61 -4.52
C PHE A 58 46.58 27.22 -3.57
N GLY A 59 46.14 25.98 -3.40
CA GLY A 59 46.63 24.66 -3.80
C GLY A 59 45.82 23.66 -2.95
N SER A 60 45.23 22.66 -3.59
CA SER A 60 44.56 21.46 -3.06
C SER A 60 44.60 21.18 -1.55
N GLY A 61 43.42 20.99 -0.95
CA GLY A 61 43.27 20.24 0.29
C GLY A 61 41.93 20.47 1.00
N ASP A 62 40.85 19.88 0.48
CA ASP A 62 39.63 19.66 1.27
C ASP A 62 39.22 18.18 1.16
N SER A 63 39.43 17.47 2.25
CA SER A 63 38.93 16.13 2.51
C SER A 63 37.44 16.20 2.83
N VAL A 64 36.60 15.92 1.83
CA VAL A 64 35.20 15.56 2.05
C VAL A 64 35.11 14.03 2.05
N LEU A 65 34.58 13.48 3.14
CA LEU A 65 34.27 12.07 3.34
C LEU A 65 33.32 11.59 2.23
N GLY A 66 33.89 11.01 1.17
CA GLY A 66 33.17 10.31 0.12
C GLY A 66 32.79 8.90 0.55
N ALA A 67 31.58 8.48 0.19
CA ALA A 67 31.15 7.09 0.23
C ALA A 67 32.17 6.19 -0.51
N PRO A 68 32.38 4.94 -0.06
CA PRO A 68 33.38 4.08 -0.68
C PRO A 68 32.89 3.67 -2.08
N VAL A 69 33.47 4.27 -3.12
CA VAL A 69 33.47 3.71 -4.47
C VAL A 69 34.44 2.53 -4.43
N LEU A 70 33.93 1.33 -4.12
CA LEU A 70 34.69 0.09 -4.22
C LEU A 70 34.46 -0.53 -5.60
N GLY A 71 35.24 -0.07 -6.56
CA GLY A 71 35.44 -0.71 -7.86
C GLY A 71 36.92 -0.63 -8.21
N GLY A 72 37.71 -1.61 -7.77
CA GLY A 72 39.06 -1.79 -8.29
C GLY A 72 39.00 -2.20 -9.77
N PRO A 73 39.95 -1.78 -10.61
CA PRO A 73 39.94 -2.13 -12.02
C PRO A 73 40.32 -3.61 -12.15
N GLY A 74 39.32 -4.49 -12.33
CA GLY A 74 39.57 -5.91 -12.65
C GLY A 74 38.57 -6.94 -12.12
N ALA A 75 37.54 -6.58 -11.36
CA ALA A 75 36.45 -7.52 -11.09
C ALA A 75 35.51 -7.54 -12.31
N GLU A 76 35.45 -8.67 -13.01
CA GLU A 76 34.56 -8.84 -14.17
C GLU A 76 33.11 -8.48 -13.78
N LEU A 77 32.52 -7.51 -14.47
CA LEU A 77 31.12 -7.08 -14.24
C LEU A 77 30.08 -8.21 -14.42
N GLY A 78 30.48 -9.38 -14.91
CA GLY A 78 29.61 -10.51 -15.24
C GLY A 78 29.17 -11.40 -14.07
N ASP A 79 29.68 -11.19 -12.85
CA ASP A 79 29.41 -12.08 -11.71
C ASP A 79 28.78 -11.37 -10.49
N GLN A 80 28.21 -10.18 -10.68
CA GLN A 80 27.50 -9.45 -9.63
C GLN A 80 25.99 -9.67 -9.73
N LEU A 81 25.29 -9.58 -8.59
CA LEU A 81 23.82 -9.56 -8.56
C LEU A 81 23.32 -8.42 -9.45
N SER A 82 22.36 -8.72 -10.33
CA SER A 82 21.98 -7.80 -11.41
C SER A 82 20.59 -7.18 -11.23
N VAL A 83 19.62 -7.98 -10.76
CA VAL A 83 18.21 -7.61 -10.64
C VAL A 83 17.56 -8.25 -9.42
N VAL A 84 16.43 -7.69 -8.98
CA VAL A 84 15.51 -8.39 -8.06
C VAL A 84 14.34 -8.92 -8.86
N MET A 85 13.97 -10.19 -8.69
CA MET A 85 12.75 -10.79 -9.27
C MET A 85 11.77 -11.13 -8.16
N LYS A 86 10.64 -10.43 -8.12
CA LYS A 86 9.58 -10.68 -7.15
C LYS A 86 8.43 -11.45 -7.79
N PHE A 87 7.99 -12.51 -7.13
CA PHE A 87 6.85 -13.33 -7.54
C PHE A 87 5.73 -13.26 -6.48
N GLY A 88 4.50 -13.00 -6.93
CA GLY A 88 3.32 -12.96 -6.05
C GLY A 88 2.78 -14.35 -5.72
N GLY A 89 1.82 -14.43 -4.79
CA GLY A 89 1.30 -15.72 -4.32
C GLY A 89 0.66 -16.59 -5.41
N SER A 90 0.02 -15.99 -6.42
CA SER A 90 -0.51 -16.72 -7.60
C SER A 90 0.59 -17.27 -8.51
N SER A 91 1.80 -16.69 -8.47
CA SER A 91 2.96 -17.19 -9.22
C SER A 91 3.60 -18.41 -8.57
N VAL A 92 3.32 -18.65 -7.29
CA VAL A 92 3.88 -19.79 -6.52
C VAL A 92 2.78 -20.57 -5.80
N SER A 93 1.58 -20.65 -6.39
CA SER A 93 0.41 -21.24 -5.72
C SER A 93 0.37 -22.76 -5.73
N SER A 94 1.26 -23.42 -6.49
CA SER A 94 1.32 -24.88 -6.64
C SER A 94 2.72 -25.30 -7.10
N ALA A 95 3.00 -26.61 -7.08
CA ALA A 95 4.22 -27.17 -7.64
C ALA A 95 4.45 -26.73 -9.08
N ALA A 96 3.49 -26.98 -9.98
CA ALA A 96 3.59 -26.58 -11.39
C ALA A 96 3.93 -25.09 -11.59
N ARG A 97 3.32 -24.20 -10.79
CA ARG A 97 3.62 -22.76 -10.85
C ARG A 97 5.04 -22.44 -10.36
N MET A 98 5.53 -23.14 -9.35
CA MET A 98 6.94 -23.03 -8.94
C MET A 98 7.90 -23.54 -10.03
N GLU A 99 7.56 -24.62 -10.74
CA GLU A 99 8.37 -25.09 -11.89
C GLU A 99 8.45 -24.01 -12.97
N GLU A 100 7.32 -23.40 -13.33
CA GLU A 100 7.27 -22.31 -14.30
C GLU A 100 8.10 -21.08 -13.86
N VAL A 101 8.12 -20.75 -12.56
CA VAL A 101 8.98 -19.69 -12.02
C VAL A 101 10.46 -20.06 -12.11
N ALA A 102 10.82 -21.32 -11.85
CA ALA A 102 12.19 -21.79 -11.99
C ALA A 102 12.65 -21.74 -13.46
N ASP A 103 11.83 -22.22 -14.39
CA ASP A 103 12.09 -22.14 -15.83
C ASP A 103 12.29 -20.70 -16.30
N LEU A 104 11.48 -19.78 -15.77
CA LEU A 104 11.57 -18.35 -16.07
C LEU A 104 12.89 -17.76 -15.58
N ILE A 105 13.34 -18.09 -14.36
CA ILE A 105 14.65 -17.65 -13.85
C ILE A 105 15.77 -18.17 -14.76
N LEU A 106 15.69 -19.44 -15.18
CA LEU A 106 16.68 -20.10 -16.02
C LEU A 106 16.68 -19.62 -17.48
N ALA A 107 15.57 -19.03 -17.95
CA ALA A 107 15.47 -18.45 -19.28
C ALA A 107 16.35 -17.19 -19.48
N PHE A 108 16.87 -16.60 -18.39
CA PHE A 108 17.76 -15.44 -18.41
C PHE A 108 19.11 -15.78 -17.74
N PRO A 109 19.93 -16.68 -18.34
CA PRO A 109 21.18 -17.16 -17.74
C PRO A 109 22.25 -16.07 -17.59
N GLU A 110 22.10 -14.93 -18.25
CA GLU A 110 22.91 -13.73 -18.08
C GLU A 110 22.57 -12.92 -16.83
N GLU A 111 21.38 -13.11 -16.26
CA GLU A 111 20.97 -12.43 -15.04
C GLU A 111 21.46 -13.19 -13.79
N ARG A 112 21.70 -12.45 -12.72
CA ARG A 112 22.05 -12.96 -11.38
C ARG A 112 21.02 -12.42 -10.40
N PRO A 113 19.82 -13.02 -10.32
CA PRO A 113 18.72 -12.42 -9.60
C PRO A 113 18.81 -12.66 -8.10
N VAL A 114 18.32 -11.70 -7.32
CA VAL A 114 17.75 -11.95 -5.99
C VAL A 114 16.27 -12.25 -6.16
N VAL A 115 15.81 -13.42 -5.72
CA VAL A 115 14.41 -13.84 -5.83
C VAL A 115 13.68 -13.48 -4.54
N VAL A 116 12.53 -12.82 -4.65
CA VAL A 116 11.65 -12.50 -3.51
C VAL A 116 10.31 -13.18 -3.72
N LEU A 117 9.87 -14.01 -2.77
CA LEU A 117 8.60 -14.72 -2.87
C LEU A 117 7.60 -14.27 -1.82
N SER A 118 6.34 -14.17 -2.22
CA SER A 118 5.19 -14.15 -1.31
C SER A 118 4.84 -15.56 -0.83
N ALA A 119 3.93 -15.66 0.15
CA ALA A 119 3.33 -16.93 0.53
C ALA A 119 2.55 -17.58 -0.64
N MET A 120 2.36 -18.91 -0.59
CA MET A 120 1.69 -19.64 -1.67
C MET A 120 0.21 -19.30 -1.78
N GLY A 121 -0.26 -18.86 -2.95
CA GLY A 121 -1.68 -18.62 -3.22
C GLY A 121 -2.36 -17.68 -2.21
N LYS A 122 -3.33 -18.22 -1.46
CA LYS A 122 -4.12 -17.49 -0.44
C LYS A 122 -3.72 -17.84 1.01
N THR A 123 -2.57 -18.48 1.22
CA THR A 123 -2.16 -19.01 2.54
C THR A 123 -2.04 -17.93 3.61
N THR A 124 -1.58 -16.71 3.31
CA THR A 124 -1.57 -15.60 4.27
C THR A 124 -2.97 -15.30 4.84
N ASN A 125 -4.01 -15.31 3.98
CA ASN A 125 -5.38 -15.09 4.42
C ASN A 125 -5.90 -16.27 5.25
N LEU A 126 -5.56 -17.50 4.84
CA LEU A 126 -5.92 -18.71 5.59
C LEU A 126 -5.24 -18.73 6.97
N LEU A 127 -3.99 -18.26 7.08
CA LEU A 127 -3.27 -18.15 8.35
C LEU A 127 -3.98 -17.18 9.30
N LEU A 128 -4.40 -16.02 8.80
CA LEU A 128 -5.17 -15.05 9.58
C LEU A 128 -6.49 -15.65 10.07
N LEU A 129 -7.25 -16.29 9.17
CA LEU A 129 -8.52 -16.93 9.51
C LEU A 129 -8.34 -18.09 10.51
N ALA A 130 -7.28 -18.89 10.34
CA ALA A 130 -6.94 -19.95 11.28
C ALA A 130 -6.63 -19.39 12.68
N GLY A 131 -5.89 -18.29 12.75
CA GLY A 131 -5.64 -17.58 14.01
C GLY A 131 -6.92 -17.05 14.66
N GLU A 132 -7.80 -16.41 13.90
CA GLU A 132 -9.10 -15.93 14.39
C GLU A 132 -9.98 -17.07 14.91
N LYS A 133 -10.04 -18.20 14.20
CA LYS A 133 -10.79 -19.40 14.63
C LYS A 133 -10.16 -20.06 15.86
N ALA A 134 -8.83 -20.09 15.94
CA ALA A 134 -8.10 -20.69 17.06
C ALA A 134 -8.48 -20.04 18.40
N VAL A 135 -8.67 -18.72 18.44
CA VAL A 135 -9.09 -17.98 19.65
C VAL A 135 -10.36 -18.57 20.30
N GLY A 136 -11.28 -19.09 19.48
CA GLY A 136 -12.60 -19.56 19.93
C GLY A 136 -12.80 -21.08 19.95
N CYS A 137 -11.96 -21.87 19.28
CA CYS A 137 -12.24 -23.30 19.07
C CYS A 137 -11.88 -24.20 20.26
N GLY A 138 -10.95 -23.77 21.13
CA GLY A 138 -10.37 -24.60 22.18
C GLY A 138 -9.28 -25.54 21.67
N VAL A 139 -8.33 -25.88 22.56
CA VAL A 139 -7.04 -26.52 22.21
C VAL A 139 -7.19 -27.85 21.47
N ILE A 140 -8.16 -28.68 21.88
CA ILE A 140 -8.38 -30.01 21.29
C ILE A 140 -8.91 -29.96 19.85
N HIS A 141 -9.51 -28.84 19.45
CA HIS A 141 -10.13 -28.67 18.14
C HIS A 141 -9.23 -27.92 17.13
N VAL A 142 -7.98 -27.58 17.50
CA VAL A 142 -7.07 -26.87 16.59
C VAL A 142 -6.75 -27.68 15.35
N SER A 143 -6.58 -29.00 15.49
CA SER A 143 -6.36 -29.90 14.34
C SER A 143 -7.57 -30.01 13.41
N GLU A 144 -8.75 -29.55 13.83
CA GLU A 144 -9.98 -29.58 13.05
C GLU A 144 -10.21 -28.26 12.28
N ILE A 145 -9.37 -27.23 12.49
CA ILE A 145 -9.48 -25.96 11.78
C ILE A 145 -9.26 -26.20 10.27
N GLU A 146 -10.28 -25.92 9.48
CA GLU A 146 -10.30 -26.14 8.02
C GLU A 146 -9.16 -25.40 7.30
N GLU A 147 -8.91 -24.14 7.67
CA GLU A 147 -7.86 -23.32 7.07
C GLU A 147 -6.47 -23.86 7.36
N TRP A 148 -6.23 -24.35 8.58
CA TRP A 148 -4.99 -25.02 8.96
C TRP A 148 -4.75 -26.27 8.11
N ASN A 149 -5.76 -27.14 7.99
CA ASN A 149 -5.66 -28.35 7.17
C ASN A 149 -5.44 -28.01 5.69
N THR A 150 -6.11 -26.98 5.17
CA THR A 150 -5.90 -26.49 3.79
C THR A 150 -4.46 -26.03 3.56
N ILE A 151 -3.88 -25.29 4.51
CA ILE A 151 -2.48 -24.86 4.45
C ILE A 151 -1.55 -26.07 4.47
N LYS A 152 -1.73 -26.98 5.42
CA LYS A 152 -0.92 -28.18 5.58
C LYS A 152 -0.93 -29.05 4.32
N ASP A 153 -2.12 -29.36 3.80
CA ASP A 153 -2.30 -30.20 2.62
C ASP A 153 -1.67 -29.57 1.37
N LEU A 154 -1.82 -28.25 1.19
CA LEU A 154 -1.22 -27.54 0.07
C LEU A 154 0.30 -27.67 0.06
N HIS A 155 0.96 -27.44 1.20
CA HIS A 155 2.42 -27.48 1.26
C HIS A 155 2.97 -28.91 1.17
N ILE A 156 2.33 -29.89 1.84
CA ILE A 156 2.70 -31.31 1.72
C ILE A 156 2.57 -31.78 0.27
N LYS A 157 1.42 -31.49 -0.36
CA LYS A 157 1.19 -31.84 -1.77
C LYS A 157 2.24 -31.22 -2.68
N THR A 158 2.58 -29.95 -2.47
CA THR A 158 3.58 -29.25 -3.29
C THR A 158 4.97 -29.87 -3.13
N VAL A 159 5.39 -30.18 -1.91
CA VAL A 159 6.66 -30.86 -1.64
C VAL A 159 6.70 -32.24 -2.29
N ASP A 160 5.62 -33.01 -2.20
CA ASP A 160 5.52 -34.33 -2.82
C ASP A 160 5.56 -34.26 -4.35
N GLU A 161 4.81 -33.34 -4.96
CA GLU A 161 4.76 -33.14 -6.42
C GLU A 161 6.11 -32.66 -6.99
N LEU A 162 6.82 -31.78 -6.26
CA LEU A 162 8.19 -31.39 -6.59
C LEU A 162 9.23 -32.46 -6.25
N GLY A 163 8.81 -33.57 -5.63
CA GLY A 163 9.63 -34.69 -5.17
C GLY A 163 10.75 -34.27 -4.21
N LEU A 164 10.43 -33.38 -3.29
CA LEU A 164 11.31 -32.91 -2.22
C LEU A 164 11.06 -33.73 -0.94
N PRO A 165 12.04 -33.80 -0.02
CA PRO A 165 11.81 -34.47 1.25
C PRO A 165 10.87 -33.64 2.13
N ARG A 166 9.88 -34.29 2.77
CA ARG A 166 8.93 -33.61 3.67
C ARG A 166 9.58 -32.91 4.87
N SER A 167 10.82 -33.27 5.20
CA SER A 167 11.63 -32.59 6.21
C SER A 167 11.85 -31.10 5.94
N GLU A 168 11.76 -30.64 4.67
CA GLU A 168 11.93 -29.21 4.33
C GLU A 168 10.90 -28.30 5.00
N ILE A 169 9.71 -28.83 5.33
CA ILE A 169 8.59 -28.05 5.89
C ILE A 169 8.02 -28.62 7.17
N HIS A 170 8.40 -29.85 7.56
CA HIS A 170 7.83 -30.55 8.71
C HIS A 170 7.93 -29.72 9.99
N ASP A 171 9.10 -29.19 10.31
CA ASP A 171 9.34 -28.42 11.53
C ASP A 171 8.52 -27.12 11.55
N MET A 172 8.35 -26.48 10.39
CA MET A 172 7.52 -25.26 10.26
C MET A 172 6.03 -25.56 10.46
N LEU A 173 5.54 -26.69 9.94
CA LEU A 173 4.16 -27.12 10.14
C LEU A 173 3.89 -27.48 11.61
N ASP A 174 4.81 -28.20 12.24
CA ASP A 174 4.71 -28.54 13.66
C ASP A 174 4.69 -27.27 14.52
N GLU A 175 5.59 -26.33 14.26
CA GLU A 175 5.64 -25.08 14.99
C GLU A 175 4.37 -24.23 14.79
N LEU A 176 3.85 -24.17 13.57
CA LEU A 176 2.58 -23.49 13.28
C LEU A 176 1.41 -24.12 14.04
N GLU A 177 1.35 -25.46 14.11
CA GLU A 177 0.33 -26.16 14.89
C GLU A 177 0.45 -25.84 16.39
N GLN A 178 1.67 -25.80 16.93
CA GLN A 178 1.91 -25.41 18.32
C GLN A 178 1.51 -23.96 18.59
N LEU A 179 1.79 -23.05 17.66
CA LEU A 179 1.38 -21.65 17.76
C LEU A 179 -0.15 -21.52 17.82
N LEU A 180 -0.88 -22.23 16.95
CA LEU A 180 -2.35 -22.24 16.95
C LEU A 180 -2.91 -22.83 18.26
N LYS A 181 -2.29 -23.89 18.79
CA LYS A 181 -2.62 -24.45 20.13
C LYS A 181 -2.39 -23.44 21.24
N GLY A 182 -1.30 -22.68 21.18
CA GLY A 182 -1.02 -21.57 22.10
C GLY A 182 -2.09 -20.49 22.06
N ILE A 183 -2.48 -20.04 20.86
CA ILE A 183 -3.57 -19.06 20.65
C ILE A 183 -4.88 -19.59 21.24
N ALA A 184 -5.23 -20.85 20.96
CA ALA A 184 -6.45 -21.47 21.46
C ALA A 184 -6.48 -21.65 22.99
N MET A 185 -5.32 -21.90 23.61
CA MET A 185 -5.19 -22.02 25.05
C MET A 185 -5.34 -20.66 25.74
N MET A 186 -4.70 -19.63 25.20
CA MET A 186 -4.70 -18.28 25.77
C MET A 186 -5.98 -17.49 25.46
N LYS A 187 -6.68 -17.87 24.38
CA LYS A 187 -7.83 -17.13 23.82
C LYS A 187 -7.49 -15.68 23.49
N GLU A 188 -6.26 -15.46 23.03
CA GLU A 188 -5.73 -14.14 22.71
C GLU A 188 -4.89 -14.20 21.43
N LEU A 189 -5.12 -13.27 20.51
CA LEU A 189 -4.34 -13.08 19.30
C LEU A 189 -3.84 -11.64 19.24
N THR A 190 -2.66 -11.40 19.79
CA THR A 190 -2.02 -10.07 19.74
C THR A 190 -1.51 -9.76 18.33
N LEU A 191 -1.29 -8.48 18.00
CA LEU A 191 -0.70 -8.09 16.71
C LEU A 191 0.69 -8.71 16.49
N ARG A 192 1.49 -8.84 17.57
CA ARG A 192 2.79 -9.52 17.52
C ARG A 192 2.64 -11.00 17.16
N THR A 193 1.72 -11.70 17.82
CA THR A 193 1.44 -13.12 17.53
C THR A 193 0.91 -13.28 16.11
N ARG A 194 0.10 -12.33 15.65
CA ARG A 194 -0.44 -12.31 14.30
C ARG A 194 0.64 -12.15 13.24
N ASP A 195 1.61 -11.27 13.44
CA ASP A 195 2.77 -11.11 12.54
C ASP A 195 3.61 -12.40 12.48
N TYR A 196 3.83 -13.04 13.63
CA TYR A 196 4.51 -14.33 13.67
C TYR A 196 3.73 -15.41 12.91
N LEU A 197 2.42 -15.50 13.14
CA LEU A 197 1.53 -16.46 12.50
C LEU A 197 1.55 -16.38 10.97
N VAL A 198 1.47 -15.16 10.41
CA VAL A 198 1.46 -15.01 8.95
C VAL A 198 2.84 -15.23 8.32
N SER A 199 3.93 -15.06 9.08
CA SER A 199 5.29 -15.25 8.58
C SER A 199 5.57 -16.66 8.05
N PHE A 200 4.86 -17.66 8.58
CA PHE A 200 4.94 -19.05 8.13
C PHE A 200 4.67 -19.21 6.64
N GLY A 201 3.83 -18.34 6.04
CA GLY A 201 3.50 -18.38 4.62
C GLY A 201 4.73 -18.20 3.72
N GLU A 202 5.42 -17.07 3.82
CA GLU A 202 6.65 -16.80 3.06
C GLU A 202 7.81 -17.70 3.47
N CYS A 203 7.92 -18.05 4.76
CA CYS A 203 8.97 -18.94 5.26
C CYS A 203 8.89 -20.32 4.59
N MET A 204 7.70 -20.91 4.48
CA MET A 204 7.51 -22.19 3.79
C MET A 204 7.70 -22.06 2.26
N SER A 205 7.14 -21.03 1.63
CA SER A 205 7.23 -20.88 0.17
C SER A 205 8.69 -20.75 -0.32
N THR A 206 9.50 -19.97 0.38
CA THR A 206 10.92 -19.77 0.03
C THR A 206 11.78 -21.00 0.28
N ARG A 207 11.51 -21.77 1.35
CA ARG A 207 12.21 -23.03 1.64
C ARG A 207 11.93 -24.08 0.57
N ILE A 208 10.66 -24.30 0.23
CA ILE A 208 10.26 -25.23 -0.84
C ILE A 208 10.94 -24.83 -2.15
N PHE A 209 10.86 -23.55 -2.53
CA PHE A 209 11.40 -23.09 -3.81
C PHE A 209 12.93 -23.19 -3.89
N ALA A 210 13.64 -22.80 -2.83
CA ALA A 210 15.10 -22.95 -2.79
C ALA A 210 15.54 -24.42 -2.83
N ALA A 211 14.83 -25.31 -2.12
CA ALA A 211 15.10 -26.75 -2.17
C ALA A 211 14.85 -27.32 -3.56
N TYR A 212 13.79 -26.87 -4.24
CA TYR A 212 13.49 -27.27 -5.62
C TYR A 212 14.58 -26.83 -6.60
N LEU A 213 15.02 -25.57 -6.55
CA LEU A 213 16.13 -25.08 -7.38
C LEU A 213 17.38 -25.95 -7.20
N ASN A 214 17.76 -26.25 -5.95
CA ASN A 214 18.91 -27.11 -5.69
C ASN A 214 18.72 -28.53 -6.22
N LYS A 215 17.51 -29.10 -6.13
CA LYS A 215 17.18 -30.42 -6.68
C LYS A 215 17.39 -30.48 -8.19
N ILE A 216 17.05 -29.42 -8.92
CA ILE A 216 17.25 -29.35 -10.38
C ILE A 216 18.66 -28.89 -10.78
N GLY A 217 19.59 -28.81 -9.83
CA GLY A 217 21.01 -28.48 -10.09
C GLY A 217 21.31 -26.98 -10.08
N VAL A 218 20.37 -26.14 -9.69
CA VAL A 218 20.53 -24.68 -9.62
C VAL A 218 20.83 -24.28 -8.19
N LYS A 219 22.05 -23.82 -7.95
CA LYS A 219 22.50 -23.48 -6.61
C LYS A 219 21.73 -22.28 -6.06
N ALA A 220 20.93 -22.50 -5.02
CA ALA A 220 20.09 -21.50 -4.39
C ALA A 220 20.22 -21.54 -2.87
N ARG A 221 20.04 -20.38 -2.21
CA ARG A 221 20.07 -20.26 -0.76
C ARG A 221 18.85 -19.50 -0.27
N GLN A 222 18.11 -20.11 0.65
CA GLN A 222 16.97 -19.48 1.29
C GLN A 222 17.43 -18.47 2.35
N TYR A 223 16.69 -17.36 2.47
CA TYR A 223 16.91 -16.32 3.45
C TYR A 223 15.60 -15.81 4.04
N ASP A 224 15.51 -15.84 5.36
CA ASP A 224 14.48 -15.10 6.08
C ASP A 224 14.89 -13.62 6.19
N ALA A 225 14.04 -12.72 5.69
CA ALA A 225 14.29 -11.28 5.71
C ALA A 225 14.69 -10.77 7.10
N PHE A 226 13.98 -11.24 8.14
CA PHE A 226 14.21 -10.88 9.53
C PHE A 226 15.59 -11.31 10.08
N ASP A 227 16.29 -12.24 9.44
CA ASP A 227 17.64 -12.68 9.84
C ASP A 227 18.77 -12.08 9.02
N ILE A 228 18.47 -11.48 7.86
CA ILE A 228 19.48 -10.90 6.96
C ILE A 228 19.64 -9.38 7.05
N GLY A 229 18.95 -8.75 8.01
CA GLY A 229 19.08 -7.32 8.27
C GLY A 229 17.91 -6.48 7.79
N PHE A 230 16.73 -7.05 7.54
CA PHE A 230 15.50 -6.25 7.47
C PHE A 230 15.12 -5.79 8.88
N ILE A 231 15.41 -4.53 9.17
CA ILE A 231 15.20 -3.92 10.48
C ILE A 231 14.02 -2.95 10.37
N THR A 232 13.02 -3.12 11.24
CA THR A 232 11.78 -2.34 11.21
C THR A 232 11.48 -1.66 12.54
N THR A 233 10.47 -0.79 12.56
CA THR A 233 9.77 -0.43 13.80
C THR A 233 9.06 -1.64 14.39
N ASP A 234 8.56 -1.50 15.62
CA ASP A 234 7.83 -2.55 16.34
C ASP A 234 6.30 -2.41 16.19
N ASP A 235 5.84 -1.66 15.17
CA ASP A 235 4.43 -1.46 14.84
C ASP A 235 3.89 -2.67 14.07
N PHE A 236 3.62 -3.76 14.79
CA PHE A 236 3.18 -5.03 14.22
C PHE A 236 1.95 -4.87 13.30
N GLY A 237 1.96 -5.56 12.16
CA GLY A 237 0.96 -5.49 11.11
C GLY A 237 1.20 -4.43 10.03
N ASN A 238 2.05 -3.44 10.29
CA ASN A 238 2.38 -2.36 9.37
C ASN A 238 3.72 -1.68 9.75
N ALA A 239 4.75 -2.48 9.96
CA ALA A 239 6.03 -1.99 10.45
C ALA A 239 6.80 -1.23 9.36
N ASP A 240 7.41 -0.09 9.73
CA ASP A 240 8.19 0.72 8.82
C ASP A 240 9.64 0.20 8.71
N VAL A 241 10.17 0.12 7.48
CA VAL A 241 11.57 -0.23 7.24
C VAL A 241 12.48 0.91 7.69
N LEU A 242 13.46 0.60 8.55
CA LEU A 242 14.43 1.57 9.05
C LEU A 242 15.65 1.67 8.13
N GLU A 243 16.27 2.85 8.07
CA GLU A 243 17.45 3.13 7.24
C GLU A 243 18.64 2.18 7.49
N ALA A 244 18.77 1.64 8.70
CA ALA A 244 19.79 0.65 9.03
C ALA A 244 19.68 -0.66 8.20
N THR A 245 18.51 -0.91 7.59
CA THR A 245 18.25 -2.07 6.74
C THR A 245 19.16 -2.11 5.52
N TYR A 246 19.31 -0.99 4.80
CA TYR A 246 20.04 -0.95 3.52
C TYR A 246 21.49 -1.44 3.64
N PRO A 247 22.34 -0.90 4.54
CA PRO A 247 23.70 -1.41 4.68
C PRO A 247 23.76 -2.83 5.27
N ALA A 248 22.81 -3.22 6.13
CA ALA A 248 22.78 -4.55 6.74
C ALA A 248 22.48 -5.66 5.72
N VAL A 249 21.41 -5.48 4.93
CA VAL A 249 21.02 -6.38 3.84
C VAL A 249 22.12 -6.46 2.79
N ALA A 250 22.69 -5.31 2.39
CA ALA A 250 23.77 -5.28 1.42
C ALA A 250 24.98 -6.08 1.88
N LYS A 251 25.42 -5.87 3.13
CA LYS A 251 26.54 -6.60 3.73
C LYS A 251 26.29 -8.11 3.74
N ARG A 252 25.09 -8.55 4.13
CA ARG A 252 24.75 -9.97 4.23
C ARG A 252 24.70 -10.64 2.86
N LEU A 253 23.92 -10.09 1.92
CA LEU A 253 23.72 -10.69 0.60
C LEU A 253 24.99 -10.65 -0.25
N HIS A 254 25.70 -9.51 -0.33
CA HIS A 254 26.97 -9.44 -1.06
C HIS A 254 28.05 -10.31 -0.43
N GLY A 255 28.18 -10.31 0.90
CA GLY A 255 29.20 -11.11 1.58
C GLY A 255 29.02 -12.61 1.37
N ASP A 256 27.77 -13.06 1.35
CA ASP A 256 27.43 -14.46 1.07
C ASP A 256 27.59 -14.82 -0.40
N TRP A 257 27.24 -13.91 -1.31
CA TRP A 257 27.43 -14.08 -2.76
C TRP A 257 28.92 -14.22 -3.12
N ILE A 258 29.77 -13.32 -2.62
CA ILE A 258 31.23 -13.35 -2.89
C ILE A 258 31.87 -14.63 -2.34
N ARG A 259 31.41 -15.10 -1.18
CA ARG A 259 31.98 -16.30 -0.54
C ARG A 259 31.57 -17.58 -1.25
N ASP A 260 30.29 -17.69 -1.60
CA ASP A 260 29.73 -18.89 -2.18
C ASP A 260 28.48 -18.53 -3.01
N PRO A 261 28.64 -18.19 -4.30
CA PRO A 261 27.56 -17.74 -5.17
C PRO A 261 26.41 -18.74 -5.21
N ALA A 262 25.21 -18.26 -4.90
CA ALA A 262 23.97 -19.02 -4.90
C ALA A 262 22.82 -18.03 -5.06
N ILE A 263 21.80 -18.36 -5.85
CA ILE A 263 20.63 -17.51 -6.04
C ILE A 263 19.97 -17.26 -4.67
N PRO A 264 19.92 -16.02 -4.17
CA PRO A 264 19.26 -15.73 -2.92
C PRO A 264 17.74 -15.78 -3.10
N VAL A 265 17.08 -16.63 -2.32
CA VAL A 265 15.61 -16.74 -2.27
C VAL A 265 15.12 -16.19 -0.94
N VAL A 266 14.62 -14.95 -0.95
CA VAL A 266 14.32 -14.15 0.23
C VAL A 266 12.83 -14.12 0.51
N THR A 267 12.43 -14.21 1.78
CA THR A 267 11.03 -14.00 2.19
C THR A 267 10.61 -12.56 1.90
N GLY A 268 9.47 -12.39 1.21
CA GLY A 268 8.82 -11.09 1.11
C GLY A 268 8.13 -10.70 2.42
N PHE A 269 7.58 -9.49 2.51
CA PHE A 269 6.60 -9.07 3.54
C PHE A 269 7.10 -9.03 5.00
N LEU A 270 8.26 -9.59 5.32
CA LEU A 270 8.74 -9.78 6.69
C LEU A 270 9.92 -8.88 7.05
N GLY A 271 10.07 -8.61 8.34
CA GLY A 271 11.20 -7.89 8.93
C GLY A 271 11.38 -8.23 10.41
N LYS A 272 12.31 -7.53 11.06
CA LYS A 272 12.64 -7.70 12.48
C LYS A 272 12.53 -6.38 13.24
N GLY A 273 11.67 -6.36 14.25
CA GLY A 273 11.46 -5.19 15.10
C GLY A 273 12.74 -4.79 15.84
N TRP A 274 13.12 -3.52 15.75
CA TRP A 274 14.36 -2.99 16.31
C TRP A 274 14.48 -3.19 17.82
N LYS A 275 13.40 -2.97 18.58
CA LYS A 275 13.44 -3.08 20.05
C LYS A 275 13.10 -4.47 20.54
N SER A 276 12.08 -5.10 19.95
CA SER A 276 11.58 -6.39 20.42
C SER A 276 12.39 -7.58 19.91
N GLY A 277 13.08 -7.42 18.77
CA GLY A 277 13.70 -8.52 18.03
C GLY A 277 12.70 -9.53 17.46
N ALA A 278 11.40 -9.24 17.51
CA ALA A 278 10.34 -10.10 17.01
C ALA A 278 10.19 -9.98 15.49
N VAL A 279 9.60 -11.00 14.88
CA VAL A 279 9.16 -10.94 13.48
C VAL A 279 8.06 -9.90 13.34
N THR A 280 8.20 -9.04 12.34
CA THR A 280 7.24 -8.01 11.98
C THR A 280 6.81 -8.20 10.53
N THR A 281 5.63 -7.68 10.20
CA THR A 281 5.13 -7.61 8.83
C THR A 281 5.12 -6.18 8.31
N LEU A 282 5.40 -6.03 7.02
CA LEU A 282 5.58 -4.75 6.34
C LEU A 282 4.27 -4.13 5.84
N GLY A 283 3.11 -4.66 6.25
CA GLY A 283 1.81 -4.17 5.81
C GLY A 283 1.51 -4.42 4.32
N ARG A 284 0.66 -3.56 3.74
CA ARG A 284 0.13 -3.75 2.38
C ARG A 284 1.22 -3.58 1.32
N GLY A 285 1.25 -4.54 0.38
CA GLY A 285 2.30 -4.59 -0.65
C GLY A 285 3.67 -4.95 -0.09
N GLY A 286 3.77 -5.55 1.10
CA GLY A 286 5.04 -5.75 1.77
C GLY A 286 6.04 -6.64 1.01
N SER A 287 5.61 -7.64 0.23
CA SER A 287 6.56 -8.40 -0.61
C SER A 287 7.16 -7.54 -1.74
N ASP A 288 6.39 -6.59 -2.29
CA ASP A 288 6.92 -5.63 -3.26
C ASP A 288 7.89 -4.67 -2.55
N LEU A 289 7.60 -4.27 -1.31
CA LEU A 289 8.47 -3.41 -0.51
C LEU A 289 9.80 -4.11 -0.17
N THR A 290 9.78 -5.41 0.13
CA THR A 290 11.00 -6.21 0.28
C THR A 290 11.85 -6.13 -0.99
N ALA A 291 11.24 -6.30 -2.16
CA ALA A 291 11.95 -6.30 -3.44
C ALA A 291 12.59 -4.94 -3.76
N THR A 292 11.86 -3.85 -3.56
CA THR A 292 12.41 -2.50 -3.79
C THR A 292 13.46 -2.12 -2.75
N THR A 293 13.30 -2.57 -1.49
CA THR A 293 14.30 -2.38 -0.43
C THR A 293 15.61 -3.09 -0.77
N ILE A 294 15.56 -4.34 -1.23
CA ILE A 294 16.75 -5.08 -1.70
C ILE A 294 17.37 -4.38 -2.89
N GLY A 295 16.55 -3.94 -3.86
CA GLY A 295 17.01 -3.18 -5.02
C GLY A 295 17.82 -1.95 -4.62
N LYS A 296 17.29 -1.13 -3.70
CA LYS A 296 17.97 0.06 -3.16
C LYS A 296 19.21 -0.31 -2.34
N ALA A 297 19.14 -1.33 -1.50
CA ALA A 297 20.25 -1.76 -0.65
C ALA A 297 21.47 -2.20 -1.47
N LEU A 298 21.24 -2.95 -2.55
CA LEU A 298 22.29 -3.51 -3.40
C LEU A 298 22.67 -2.59 -4.57
N GLY A 299 21.93 -1.51 -4.82
CA GLY A 299 22.17 -0.60 -5.95
C GLY A 299 21.95 -1.26 -7.31
N LEU A 300 20.94 -2.12 -7.41
CA LEU A 300 20.71 -2.94 -8.61
C LEU A 300 20.17 -2.12 -9.77
N ARG A 301 20.38 -2.61 -11.00
CA ARG A 301 19.98 -1.94 -12.23
C ARG A 301 18.46 -1.80 -12.34
N GLU A 302 17.72 -2.79 -11.86
CA GLU A 302 16.28 -2.89 -12.07
C GLU A 302 15.62 -3.80 -11.03
N ILE A 303 14.39 -3.45 -10.63
CA ILE A 303 13.53 -4.31 -9.80
C ILE A 303 12.40 -4.83 -10.69
N GLN A 304 12.23 -6.15 -10.76
CA GLN A 304 11.20 -6.79 -11.58
C GLN A 304 10.10 -7.39 -10.70
N VAL A 305 8.86 -6.99 -10.97
CA VAL A 305 7.66 -7.55 -10.33
C VAL A 305 6.92 -8.38 -11.36
N TRP A 306 6.87 -9.69 -11.12
CA TRP A 306 6.24 -10.66 -12.01
C TRP A 306 4.78 -10.90 -11.60
N LYS A 307 3.89 -10.73 -12.57
CA LYS A 307 2.43 -10.86 -12.45
C LYS A 307 1.89 -11.81 -13.53
N ASP A 308 0.58 -11.81 -13.71
CA ASP A 308 -0.20 -12.61 -14.66
C ASP A 308 -0.68 -11.81 -15.90
N VAL A 309 -0.34 -10.52 -15.98
CA VAL A 309 -0.67 -9.62 -17.08
C VAL A 309 0.58 -8.95 -17.65
N ASP A 310 0.53 -8.54 -18.93
CA ASP A 310 1.62 -7.90 -19.69
C ASP A 310 1.90 -6.47 -19.23
N GLY A 311 2.25 -6.31 -17.95
CA GLY A 311 2.50 -5.01 -17.32
C GLY A 311 1.26 -4.35 -16.74
N VAL A 312 1.29 -3.03 -16.66
CA VAL A 312 0.15 -2.19 -16.31
C VAL A 312 -0.64 -1.89 -17.57
N LEU A 313 -1.96 -2.03 -17.49
CA LEU A 313 -2.87 -1.90 -18.62
C LEU A 313 -3.64 -0.57 -18.57
N THR A 314 -4.15 -0.12 -19.72
CA THR A 314 -4.96 1.11 -19.85
C THR A 314 -6.29 1.07 -19.09
N CYS A 315 -6.77 -0.13 -18.74
CA CYS A 315 -7.89 -0.39 -17.83
C CYS A 315 -7.84 -1.86 -17.39
N ASP A 316 -8.73 -2.29 -16.49
CA ASP A 316 -8.85 -3.71 -16.11
C ASP A 316 -9.32 -4.57 -17.31
N PRO A 317 -8.55 -5.59 -17.72
CA PRO A 317 -8.89 -6.46 -18.85
C PRO A 317 -10.14 -7.32 -18.59
N ASN A 318 -10.53 -7.53 -17.32
CA ASN A 318 -11.77 -8.22 -16.97
C ASN A 318 -13.00 -7.34 -17.21
N ILE A 319 -12.83 -6.02 -17.24
CA ILE A 319 -13.90 -5.06 -17.56
C ILE A 319 -13.97 -4.86 -19.08
N TYR A 320 -12.82 -4.68 -19.73
CA TYR A 320 -12.73 -4.46 -21.17
C TYR A 320 -11.57 -5.23 -21.82
N PRO A 321 -11.86 -6.23 -22.68
CA PRO A 321 -10.84 -7.10 -23.25
C PRO A 321 -9.80 -6.42 -24.15
N HIS A 322 -10.11 -5.26 -24.74
CA HIS A 322 -9.17 -4.51 -25.59
C HIS A 322 -8.23 -3.58 -24.81
N ALA A 323 -8.08 -3.81 -23.50
CA ALA A 323 -7.08 -3.13 -22.69
C ALA A 323 -5.67 -3.30 -23.29
N LYS A 324 -4.93 -2.21 -23.40
CA LYS A 324 -3.58 -2.18 -23.99
C LYS A 324 -2.54 -2.05 -22.89
N THR A 325 -1.35 -2.62 -23.11
CA THR A 325 -0.20 -2.39 -22.22
C THR A 325 0.27 -0.95 -22.28
N VAL A 326 0.47 -0.34 -21.11
CA VAL A 326 1.11 0.96 -20.96
C VAL A 326 2.62 0.72 -20.82
N PRO A 327 3.45 1.01 -21.83
CA PRO A 327 4.86 0.58 -21.83
C PRO A 327 5.72 1.33 -20.81
N TYR A 328 5.38 2.59 -20.50
CA TYR A 328 6.14 3.46 -19.60
C TYR A 328 5.20 4.19 -18.65
N LEU A 329 5.59 4.29 -17.38
CA LEU A 329 4.90 5.06 -16.36
C LEU A 329 5.90 5.86 -15.53
N THR A 330 5.45 6.98 -14.98
CA THR A 330 6.18 7.60 -13.87
C THR A 330 5.80 6.96 -12.54
N PHE A 331 6.65 7.07 -11.51
CA PHE A 331 6.30 6.65 -10.14
C PHE A 331 5.02 7.33 -9.62
N GLU A 332 4.77 8.59 -10.02
CA GLU A 332 3.57 9.33 -9.63
C GLU A 332 2.31 8.74 -10.28
N GLU A 333 2.36 8.44 -11.59
CA GLU A 333 1.26 7.74 -12.27
C GLU A 333 1.02 6.35 -11.69
N ALA A 334 2.07 5.57 -11.44
CA ALA A 334 1.94 4.25 -10.84
C ALA A 334 1.34 4.30 -9.42
N THR A 335 1.69 5.32 -8.63
CA THR A 335 1.16 5.54 -7.28
C THR A 335 -0.34 5.80 -7.30
N GLU A 336 -0.79 6.72 -8.17
CA GLU A 336 -2.21 7.04 -8.30
C GLU A 336 -2.99 5.84 -8.85
N LEU A 337 -2.44 5.10 -9.83
CA LEU A 337 -3.05 3.86 -10.34
C LEU A 337 -3.25 2.81 -9.23
N ALA A 338 -2.20 2.54 -8.45
CA ALA A 338 -2.25 1.54 -7.39
C ALA A 338 -3.25 1.89 -6.29
N TYR A 339 -3.34 3.18 -5.96
CA TYR A 339 -4.23 3.68 -4.92
C TYR A 339 -5.71 3.42 -5.26
N PHE A 340 -6.13 3.64 -6.51
CA PHE A 340 -7.51 3.43 -6.94
C PHE A 340 -7.83 1.98 -7.37
N GLY A 341 -6.92 1.03 -7.14
CA GLY A 341 -7.18 -0.39 -7.31
C GLY A 341 -6.66 -1.01 -8.60
N ALA A 342 -5.87 -0.29 -9.41
CA ALA A 342 -5.14 -0.95 -10.48
C ALA A 342 -4.15 -1.95 -9.86
N GLN A 343 -4.03 -3.13 -10.46
CA GLN A 343 -3.11 -4.18 -10.01
C GLN A 343 -1.65 -3.81 -10.32
N VAL A 344 -1.12 -2.78 -9.66
CA VAL A 344 0.27 -2.30 -9.75
C VAL A 344 0.97 -2.59 -8.40
N LEU A 345 2.09 -1.92 -8.11
CA LEU A 345 2.77 -1.95 -6.82
C LEU A 345 2.08 -0.98 -5.86
N HIS A 346 1.98 -1.35 -4.58
CA HIS A 346 1.47 -0.45 -3.54
C HIS A 346 2.34 0.84 -3.44
N PRO A 347 1.76 2.02 -3.16
CA PRO A 347 2.51 3.28 -3.06
C PRO A 347 3.71 3.21 -2.10
N GLN A 348 3.53 2.59 -0.93
CA GLN A 348 4.63 2.44 0.04
C GLN A 348 5.77 1.57 -0.50
N SER A 349 5.47 0.54 -1.30
CA SER A 349 6.52 -0.33 -1.85
C SER A 349 7.36 0.35 -2.91
N MET A 350 6.86 1.39 -3.59
CA MET A 350 7.64 2.14 -4.59
C MET A 350 8.62 3.14 -3.98
N ARG A 351 8.49 3.49 -2.69
CA ARG A 351 9.34 4.51 -2.05
C ARG A 351 10.85 4.22 -2.16
N PRO A 352 11.36 3.02 -1.81
CA PRO A 352 12.80 2.75 -1.93
C PRO A 352 13.31 2.85 -3.36
N ALA A 353 12.52 2.38 -4.34
CA ALA A 353 12.87 2.48 -5.75
C ALA A 353 12.92 3.94 -6.23
N ARG A 354 11.95 4.77 -5.82
CA ARG A 354 11.91 6.20 -6.14
C ARG A 354 13.08 6.97 -5.52
N GLU A 355 13.42 6.68 -4.26
CA GLU A 355 14.53 7.33 -3.55
C GLU A 355 15.89 6.90 -4.10
N GLY A 356 16.04 5.63 -4.48
CA GLY A 356 17.24 5.09 -5.11
C GLY A 356 17.36 5.36 -6.61
N ASP A 357 16.35 5.98 -7.22
CA ASP A 357 16.21 6.17 -8.68
C ASP A 357 16.38 4.86 -9.47
N ILE A 358 15.82 3.76 -8.94
CA ILE A 358 15.90 2.43 -9.53
C ILE A 358 14.61 2.13 -10.29
N PRO A 359 14.67 1.85 -11.60
CA PRO A 359 13.49 1.49 -12.37
C PRO A 359 12.81 0.22 -11.85
N VAL A 360 11.48 0.24 -11.85
CA VAL A 360 10.66 -0.94 -11.54
C VAL A 360 9.98 -1.42 -12.81
N ARG A 361 10.11 -2.70 -13.14
CA ARG A 361 9.44 -3.31 -14.29
C ARG A 361 8.36 -4.27 -13.84
N VAL A 362 7.14 -4.09 -14.33
CA VAL A 362 6.04 -5.05 -14.18
C VAL A 362 6.04 -5.97 -15.40
N LYS A 363 6.22 -7.28 -15.19
CA LYS A 363 6.31 -8.30 -16.24
C LYS A 363 5.25 -9.38 -16.07
N ASN A 364 4.97 -10.13 -17.15
CA ASN A 364 4.08 -11.28 -17.12
C ASN A 364 4.85 -12.60 -17.04
N SER A 365 4.54 -13.43 -16.04
CA SER A 365 5.09 -14.78 -15.91
C SER A 365 4.66 -15.72 -17.06
N TYR A 366 3.48 -15.50 -17.65
CA TYR A 366 2.99 -16.27 -18.80
C TYR A 366 3.51 -15.79 -20.15
N ASN A 367 4.09 -14.58 -20.22
CA ASN A 367 4.66 -14.00 -21.42
C ASN A 367 6.01 -13.31 -21.12
N PRO A 368 7.08 -14.07 -20.76
CA PRO A 368 8.30 -13.50 -20.18
C PRO A 368 9.10 -12.59 -21.13
N LYS A 369 8.88 -12.75 -22.44
CA LYS A 369 9.53 -11.97 -23.50
C LYS A 369 8.86 -10.63 -23.76
N ALA A 370 7.63 -10.42 -23.27
CA ALA A 370 7.00 -9.11 -23.35
C ALA A 370 7.82 -8.07 -22.57
N PRO A 371 7.91 -6.83 -23.09
CA PRO A 371 8.65 -5.76 -22.41
C PRO A 371 8.00 -5.36 -21.07
N GLY A 372 6.70 -5.61 -20.93
CA GLY A 372 5.90 -5.20 -19.78
C GLY A 372 5.80 -3.68 -19.67
N THR A 373 5.74 -3.19 -18.43
CA THR A 373 5.71 -1.76 -18.12
C THR A 373 6.93 -1.37 -17.31
N LEU A 374 7.65 -0.35 -17.77
CA LEU A 374 8.77 0.24 -17.05
C LEU A 374 8.31 1.51 -16.29
N ILE A 375 8.50 1.51 -14.97
CA ILE A 375 8.17 2.62 -14.09
C ILE A 375 9.47 3.35 -13.72
N THR A 376 9.56 4.63 -14.06
CA THR A 376 10.72 5.49 -13.84
C THR A 376 10.33 6.80 -13.16
N LYS A 377 11.32 7.64 -12.84
CA LYS A 377 11.07 8.97 -12.29
C LYS A 377 10.41 9.93 -13.29
N GLN A 378 10.79 9.83 -14.56
CA GLN A 378 10.31 10.68 -15.65
C GLN A 378 10.17 9.86 -16.93
N ARG A 379 9.26 10.29 -17.81
CA ARG A 379 9.08 9.78 -19.18
C ARG A 379 8.64 10.91 -20.11
N GLU A 380 8.75 10.68 -21.41
CA GLU A 380 8.24 11.61 -22.42
C GLU A 380 6.70 11.68 -22.37
N MET A 381 6.14 12.88 -22.25
CA MET A 381 4.70 13.12 -22.09
C MET A 381 4.04 13.80 -23.28
N ASP A 382 4.81 14.19 -24.32
CA ASP A 382 4.31 15.04 -25.42
C ASP A 382 3.21 14.38 -26.26
N LYS A 383 3.23 13.04 -26.36
CA LYS A 383 2.19 12.27 -27.07
C LYS A 383 1.12 11.70 -26.14
N VAL A 384 1.28 11.83 -24.83
CA VAL A 384 0.39 11.22 -23.84
C VAL A 384 -0.74 12.20 -23.52
N VAL A 385 -1.98 11.76 -23.74
CA VAL A 385 -3.19 12.45 -23.27
C VAL A 385 -3.68 11.74 -22.01
N LEU A 386 -4.18 10.51 -22.16
CA LEU A 386 -4.62 9.66 -21.08
C LEU A 386 -3.72 8.42 -21.00
N THR A 387 -3.38 8.01 -19.79
CA THR A 387 -2.50 6.88 -19.51
C THR A 387 -3.33 5.63 -19.19
N SER A 388 -4.30 5.75 -18.30
CA SER A 388 -5.15 4.62 -17.89
C SER A 388 -6.43 5.09 -17.19
N ILE A 389 -7.44 4.21 -17.17
CA ILE A 389 -8.73 4.40 -16.51
C ILE A 389 -8.89 3.30 -15.46
N VAL A 390 -9.12 3.69 -14.21
CA VAL A 390 -9.28 2.77 -13.08
C VAL A 390 -10.71 2.86 -12.54
N LEU A 391 -11.24 1.72 -12.09
CA LEU A 391 -12.55 1.61 -11.46
C LEU A 391 -12.41 1.09 -10.03
N LYS A 392 -12.89 1.85 -9.04
CA LYS A 392 -13.12 1.38 -7.68
C LYS A 392 -14.64 1.24 -7.47
N SER A 393 -15.11 0.00 -7.43
CA SER A 393 -16.53 -0.34 -7.26
C SER A 393 -16.94 -0.39 -5.79
N ASN A 394 -18.26 -0.34 -5.55
CA ASN A 394 -18.89 -0.47 -4.23
C ASN A 394 -18.29 0.48 -3.17
N VAL A 395 -18.19 1.75 -3.55
CA VAL A 395 -17.74 2.84 -2.69
C VAL A 395 -18.94 3.44 -1.95
N THR A 396 -18.75 3.74 -0.67
CA THR A 396 -19.70 4.51 0.14
C THR A 396 -19.32 5.97 0.11
N MET A 397 -20.27 6.84 -0.20
CA MET A 397 -20.11 8.29 -0.22
C MET A 397 -20.97 8.92 0.88
N LEU A 398 -20.41 9.89 1.60
CA LEU A 398 -21.11 10.73 2.57
C LEU A 398 -21.15 12.16 2.04
N ASP A 399 -22.31 12.79 2.06
CA ASP A 399 -22.46 14.23 1.84
C ASP A 399 -22.83 14.91 3.16
N ILE A 400 -22.00 15.86 3.60
CA ILE A 400 -22.05 16.49 4.91
C ILE A 400 -22.34 17.97 4.70
N VAL A 401 -23.57 18.39 4.98
CA VAL A 401 -24.07 19.75 4.69
C VAL A 401 -24.23 20.54 5.99
N SER A 402 -23.59 21.70 6.08
CA SER A 402 -23.73 22.61 7.22
C SER A 402 -23.51 24.06 6.80
N THR A 403 -24.52 24.91 7.01
CA THR A 403 -24.40 26.37 6.82
C THR A 403 -23.39 27.00 7.76
N ARG A 404 -23.01 26.31 8.85
CA ARG A 404 -21.98 26.72 9.79
C ARG A 404 -20.56 26.59 9.23
N MET A 405 -20.37 26.01 8.05
CA MET A 405 -19.08 25.93 7.37
C MET A 405 -18.66 27.29 6.77
N LEU A 406 -19.63 28.13 6.39
CA LEU A 406 -19.38 29.44 5.81
C LEU A 406 -18.67 30.38 6.79
N GLY A 407 -17.46 30.80 6.44
CA GLY A 407 -16.69 31.80 7.19
C GLY A 407 -16.20 31.36 8.58
N GLN A 408 -16.31 30.06 8.90
CA GLN A 408 -15.88 29.48 10.17
C GLN A 408 -14.64 28.61 9.97
N PHE A 409 -13.64 28.78 10.83
CA PHE A 409 -12.48 27.88 10.88
C PHE A 409 -12.81 26.61 11.67
N GLY A 410 -12.15 25.51 11.33
CA GLY A 410 -12.18 24.26 12.10
C GLY A 410 -13.35 23.32 11.83
N PHE A 411 -14.30 23.64 10.94
CA PHE A 411 -15.35 22.68 10.56
C PHE A 411 -14.76 21.42 9.89
N LEU A 412 -13.87 21.58 8.90
CA LEU A 412 -13.16 20.48 8.26
C LEU A 412 -12.36 19.66 9.29
N ALA A 413 -11.64 20.32 10.20
CA ALA A 413 -10.85 19.65 11.23
C ALA A 413 -11.72 18.76 12.15
N ARG A 414 -12.91 19.25 12.55
CA ARG A 414 -13.85 18.44 13.35
C ARG A 414 -14.38 17.23 12.58
N VAL A 415 -14.73 17.41 11.31
CA VAL A 415 -15.21 16.31 10.46
C VAL A 415 -14.14 15.21 10.34
N PHE A 416 -12.89 15.58 10.04
CA PHE A 416 -11.81 14.59 9.93
C PHE A 416 -11.37 13.99 11.27
N SER A 417 -11.50 14.71 12.38
CA SER A 417 -11.29 14.14 13.72
C SER A 417 -12.27 13.01 14.03
N ILE A 418 -13.53 13.11 13.62
CA ILE A 418 -14.53 12.03 13.82
C ILE A 418 -14.12 10.78 13.04
N PHE A 419 -13.66 10.93 11.79
CA PHE A 419 -13.16 9.80 11.01
C PHE A 419 -11.91 9.16 11.64
N GLU A 420 -10.98 9.96 12.16
CA GLU A 420 -9.79 9.50 12.87
C GLU A 420 -10.14 8.72 14.13
N ASP A 421 -11.02 9.27 14.99
CA ASP A 421 -11.45 8.65 16.24
C ASP A 421 -12.15 7.30 16.01
N LEU A 422 -12.85 7.15 14.88
CA LEU A 422 -13.52 5.91 14.46
C LEU A 422 -12.60 4.96 13.66
N GLY A 423 -11.38 5.39 13.33
CA GLY A 423 -10.44 4.62 12.50
C GLY A 423 -10.94 4.36 11.08
N ILE A 424 -11.65 5.33 10.49
CA ILE A 424 -12.18 5.26 9.12
C ILE A 424 -11.29 6.07 8.19
N SER A 425 -10.81 5.43 7.12
CA SER A 425 -10.02 6.11 6.09
C SER A 425 -10.93 6.75 5.04
N VAL A 426 -10.57 7.99 4.64
CA VAL A 426 -11.28 8.77 3.62
C VAL A 426 -10.42 8.81 2.36
N ASP A 427 -11.08 8.63 1.21
CA ASP A 427 -10.45 8.36 -0.08
C ASP A 427 -10.44 9.60 -1.00
N CYS A 428 -11.61 10.02 -1.49
CA CYS A 428 -11.79 11.25 -2.25
C CYS A 428 -12.54 12.29 -1.40
N VAL A 429 -12.21 13.57 -1.60
CA VAL A 429 -12.86 14.70 -0.94
C VAL A 429 -13.21 15.76 -2.00
N ALA A 430 -14.41 16.32 -1.90
CA ALA A 430 -14.85 17.50 -2.63
C ALA A 430 -15.60 18.43 -1.67
N THR A 431 -15.48 19.74 -1.89
CA THR A 431 -16.10 20.75 -1.03
C THR A 431 -16.87 21.75 -1.86
N SER A 432 -18.04 22.16 -1.35
CA SER A 432 -18.71 23.41 -1.72
C SER A 432 -18.54 24.44 -0.60
N GLU A 433 -19.22 25.58 -0.71
CA GLU A 433 -19.22 26.61 0.33
C GLU A 433 -19.88 26.15 1.64
N VAL A 434 -20.82 25.19 1.56
CA VAL A 434 -21.64 24.72 2.70
C VAL A 434 -21.65 23.20 2.87
N SER A 435 -20.96 22.45 2.02
CA SER A 435 -20.94 20.99 2.09
C SER A 435 -19.58 20.38 1.81
N ILE A 436 -19.40 19.17 2.33
CA ILE A 436 -18.24 18.32 2.06
C ILE A 436 -18.80 16.98 1.62
N SER A 437 -18.38 16.51 0.45
CA SER A 437 -18.65 15.17 -0.03
C SER A 437 -17.37 14.34 0.09
N VAL A 438 -17.45 13.19 0.75
CA VAL A 438 -16.31 12.29 0.96
C VAL A 438 -16.66 10.88 0.54
N SER A 439 -15.69 10.15 -0.01
CA SER A 439 -15.81 8.72 -0.22
C SER A 439 -14.98 7.96 0.83
N LEU A 440 -15.52 6.87 1.34
CA LEU A 440 -14.88 6.05 2.36
C LEU A 440 -14.10 4.92 1.71
N ASP A 441 -12.92 4.63 2.22
CA ASP A 441 -12.20 3.40 1.90
C ASP A 441 -12.65 2.29 2.85
N PRO A 442 -13.27 1.20 2.37
CA PRO A 442 -13.65 0.07 3.22
C PRO A 442 -12.44 -0.59 3.88
N SER A 443 -11.22 -0.26 3.47
CA SER A 443 -10.01 -0.84 4.04
C SER A 443 -9.74 -0.33 5.45
N LYS A 444 -10.35 -0.99 6.44
CA LYS A 444 -9.53 -1.40 7.58
C LYS A 444 -8.40 -2.28 7.03
N ILE A 445 -7.23 -2.11 7.63
CA ILE A 445 -5.93 -2.55 7.12
C ILE A 445 -5.94 -4.03 6.65
N TRP A 446 -6.84 -4.88 7.15
CA TRP A 446 -7.13 -6.18 6.54
C TRP A 446 -8.64 -6.55 6.59
N SER A 447 -9.18 -6.85 5.41
CA SER A 447 -10.23 -7.88 5.15
C SER A 447 -11.66 -7.74 5.72
N ARG A 448 -12.16 -6.56 6.09
CA ARG A 448 -13.62 -6.42 6.31
C ARG A 448 -14.13 -5.13 5.68
N GLU A 449 -15.17 -5.26 4.85
CA GLU A 449 -16.01 -4.14 4.44
C GLU A 449 -16.58 -3.48 5.70
N LEU A 450 -16.74 -2.15 5.71
CA LEU A 450 -17.38 -1.46 6.82
C LEU A 450 -18.76 -2.08 7.04
N ILE A 451 -19.00 -2.62 8.23
CA ILE A 451 -20.31 -3.20 8.54
C ILE A 451 -21.32 -2.08 8.77
N GLN A 452 -22.61 -2.36 8.55
CA GLN A 452 -23.66 -1.35 8.68
C GLN A 452 -23.60 -0.58 10.02
N GLN A 453 -23.24 -1.26 11.11
CA GLN A 453 -23.07 -0.63 12.43
C GLN A 453 -21.99 0.45 12.48
N GLU A 454 -20.88 0.28 11.74
CA GLU A 454 -19.81 1.28 11.68
C GLU A 454 -20.25 2.50 10.86
N LEU A 455 -21.02 2.26 9.79
CA LEU A 455 -21.62 3.32 8.97
C LEU A 455 -22.67 4.11 9.76
N ASP A 456 -23.52 3.43 10.53
CA ASP A 456 -24.54 4.08 11.36
C ASP A 456 -23.88 4.96 12.43
N ASN A 457 -22.81 4.46 13.06
CA ASN A 457 -22.07 5.19 14.09
C ASN A 457 -21.40 6.47 13.54
N VAL A 458 -20.76 6.40 12.36
CA VAL A 458 -20.15 7.60 11.77
C VAL A 458 -21.20 8.63 11.35
N VAL A 459 -22.35 8.20 10.87
CA VAL A 459 -23.48 9.09 10.54
C VAL A 459 -23.99 9.76 11.82
N GLU A 460 -24.24 9.02 12.89
CA GLU A 460 -24.72 9.56 14.17
C GLU A 460 -23.77 10.62 14.75
N GLU A 461 -22.46 10.37 14.72
CA GLU A 461 -21.46 11.34 15.20
C GLU A 461 -21.41 12.61 14.33
N LEU A 462 -21.48 12.47 13.01
CA LEU A 462 -21.48 13.60 12.08
C LEU A 462 -22.78 14.42 12.14
N GLU A 463 -23.92 13.78 12.40
CA GLU A 463 -25.23 14.43 12.53
C GLU A 463 -25.31 15.40 13.72
N LYS A 464 -24.41 15.28 14.70
CA LYS A 464 -24.28 16.24 15.80
C LYS A 464 -23.86 17.63 15.33
N ILE A 465 -23.21 17.74 14.17
CA ILE A 465 -22.62 18.99 13.66
C ILE A 465 -23.12 19.40 12.26
N ALA A 466 -23.76 18.50 11.52
CA ALA A 466 -24.18 18.70 10.14
C ALA A 466 -25.41 17.84 9.77
N ILE A 467 -25.97 18.06 8.58
CA ILE A 467 -26.91 17.12 7.95
C ILE A 467 -26.07 16.15 7.11
N VAL A 468 -26.33 14.85 7.23
CA VAL A 468 -25.52 13.81 6.58
C VAL A 468 -26.39 12.98 5.64
N HIS A 469 -25.91 12.76 4.42
CA HIS A 469 -26.52 11.85 3.46
C HIS A 469 -25.56 10.72 3.13
N LEU A 470 -25.95 9.49 3.47
CA LEU A 470 -25.19 8.28 3.17
C LEU A 470 -25.66 7.67 1.86
N LEU A 471 -24.73 7.51 0.91
CA LEU A 471 -24.97 7.05 -0.44
C LEU A 471 -24.06 5.84 -0.74
N GLN A 472 -24.64 4.65 -0.69
CA GLN A 472 -23.96 3.39 -1.01
C GLN A 472 -24.04 3.07 -2.51
N GLN A 473 -23.35 2.00 -2.95
CA GLN A 473 -23.38 1.52 -4.34
C GLN A 473 -22.93 2.58 -5.35
N ARG A 474 -21.88 3.32 -4.99
CA ARG A 474 -21.18 4.23 -5.89
C ARG A 474 -19.92 3.60 -6.42
N ALA A 475 -19.40 4.18 -7.49
CA ALA A 475 -18.11 3.81 -8.03
C ALA A 475 -17.29 5.05 -8.34
N ILE A 476 -15.98 4.94 -8.11
CA ILE A 476 -15.00 5.94 -8.53
C ILE A 476 -14.41 5.49 -9.86
N ILE A 477 -14.51 6.35 -10.88
CA ILE A 477 -13.77 6.24 -12.13
C ILE A 477 -12.62 7.24 -12.04
N SER A 478 -11.39 6.74 -12.03
CA SER A 478 -10.18 7.56 -11.97
C SER A 478 -9.48 7.57 -13.32
N LEU A 479 -9.27 8.78 -13.85
CA LEU A 479 -8.58 9.05 -15.10
C LEU A 479 -7.15 9.47 -14.77
N ILE A 480 -6.20 8.61 -15.08
CA ILE A 480 -4.77 8.91 -14.92
C ILE A 480 -4.23 9.38 -16.27
N GLY A 481 -3.73 10.60 -16.33
CA GLY A 481 -3.26 11.18 -17.58
C GLY A 481 -2.38 12.42 -17.42
N ASN A 482 -2.08 13.04 -18.54
CA ASN A 482 -1.24 14.22 -18.60
C ASN A 482 -2.01 15.45 -18.10
N VAL A 483 -1.69 15.92 -16.90
CA VAL A 483 -2.34 17.08 -16.26
C VAL A 483 -2.27 18.36 -17.12
N LYS A 484 -1.24 18.49 -17.99
CA LYS A 484 -1.13 19.63 -18.92
C LYS A 484 -2.24 19.66 -19.97
N ARG A 485 -2.91 18.52 -20.21
CA ARG A 485 -4.04 18.34 -21.13
C ARG A 485 -5.35 18.09 -20.39
N SER A 486 -5.46 18.51 -19.13
CA SER A 486 -6.63 18.24 -18.29
C SER A 486 -7.94 18.74 -18.91
N SER A 487 -7.96 19.94 -19.52
CA SER A 487 -9.16 20.47 -20.19
C SER A 487 -9.68 19.56 -21.29
N LEU A 488 -8.79 19.07 -22.16
CA LEU A 488 -9.13 18.13 -23.23
C LEU A 488 -9.66 16.81 -22.67
N ILE A 489 -8.99 16.26 -21.65
CA ILE A 489 -9.40 15.00 -21.00
C ILE A 489 -10.80 15.14 -20.40
N LEU A 490 -11.04 16.21 -19.64
CA LEU A 490 -12.33 16.44 -19.00
C LEU A 490 -13.44 16.70 -20.02
N GLU A 491 -13.21 17.53 -21.05
CA GLU A 491 -14.18 17.77 -22.11
C GLU A 491 -14.61 16.45 -22.78
N LYS A 492 -13.66 15.66 -23.27
CA LYS A 492 -13.95 14.39 -23.96
C LYS A 492 -14.65 13.41 -23.01
N THR A 493 -14.24 13.36 -21.75
CA THR A 493 -14.87 12.53 -20.73
C THR A 493 -16.34 12.90 -20.52
N PHE A 494 -16.66 14.18 -20.30
CA PHE A 494 -18.04 14.62 -20.11
C PHE A 494 -18.90 14.42 -21.36
N GLN A 495 -18.33 14.59 -22.56
CA GLN A 495 -19.04 14.29 -23.80
C GLN A 495 -19.43 12.81 -23.89
N VAL A 496 -18.52 11.90 -23.56
CA VAL A 496 -18.78 10.45 -23.54
C VAL A 496 -19.84 10.10 -22.50
N LEU A 497 -19.68 10.57 -21.25
CA LEU A 497 -20.62 10.27 -20.18
C LEU A 497 -22.03 10.83 -20.47
N ARG A 498 -22.12 12.01 -21.07
CA ARG A 498 -23.40 12.57 -21.55
C ARG A 498 -24.06 11.69 -22.62
N LYS A 499 -23.30 11.16 -23.58
CA LYS A 499 -23.82 10.23 -24.61
C LYS A 499 -24.33 8.92 -23.98
N CYS A 500 -23.69 8.47 -22.89
CA CYS A 500 -24.13 7.31 -22.12
C CYS A 500 -25.33 7.59 -21.20
N GLY A 501 -25.75 8.86 -21.04
CA GLY A 501 -26.82 9.25 -20.12
C GLY A 501 -26.44 9.17 -18.65
N VAL A 502 -25.14 9.22 -18.34
CA VAL A 502 -24.60 9.02 -16.99
C VAL A 502 -24.44 10.36 -16.29
N ASN A 503 -24.96 10.44 -15.06
CA ASN A 503 -24.84 11.62 -14.21
C ASN A 503 -23.68 11.45 -13.23
N ILE A 504 -22.78 12.44 -13.21
CA ILE A 504 -21.64 12.48 -12.29
C ILE A 504 -22.10 13.13 -11.00
N GLN A 505 -21.81 12.48 -9.88
CA GLN A 505 -22.27 12.90 -8.55
C GLN A 505 -21.22 13.70 -7.80
N MET A 506 -19.94 13.40 -8.05
CA MET A 506 -18.81 14.11 -7.43
C MET A 506 -17.62 14.09 -8.37
N ILE A 507 -16.85 15.18 -8.37
CA ILE A 507 -15.60 15.34 -9.11
C ILE A 507 -14.52 15.72 -8.09
N SER A 508 -13.37 15.05 -8.13
CA SER A 508 -12.22 15.40 -7.31
C SER A 508 -10.95 15.41 -8.18
N GLN A 509 -10.32 16.58 -8.26
CA GLN A 509 -9.06 16.79 -8.97
C GLN A 509 -8.16 17.71 -8.14
N GLY A 510 -6.92 17.28 -7.90
CA GLY A 510 -5.91 18.07 -7.20
C GLY A 510 -5.10 18.97 -8.15
N ALA A 511 -4.47 20.02 -7.62
CA ALA A 511 -3.77 21.04 -8.39
C ALA A 511 -2.54 20.56 -9.20
N SER A 512 -1.92 19.43 -8.81
CA SER A 512 -0.68 18.94 -9.42
C SER A 512 -0.74 17.45 -9.76
N LYS A 513 -1.90 16.80 -9.61
CA LYS A 513 -2.00 15.35 -9.72
C LYS A 513 -2.34 14.94 -11.15
N VAL A 514 -1.77 13.82 -11.56
CA VAL A 514 -2.11 13.11 -12.80
C VAL A 514 -3.49 12.46 -12.76
N ASN A 515 -4.19 12.49 -11.62
CA ASN A 515 -5.46 11.84 -11.39
C ASN A 515 -6.65 12.81 -11.39
N MET A 516 -7.71 12.41 -12.10
CA MET A 516 -9.05 13.03 -12.05
C MET A 516 -10.07 11.95 -11.68
N SER A 517 -10.65 12.04 -10.49
CA SER A 517 -11.62 11.07 -9.98
C SER A 517 -13.06 11.58 -10.16
N LEU A 518 -13.93 10.70 -10.67
CA LEU A 518 -15.35 10.94 -10.90
C LEU A 518 -16.17 9.89 -10.16
N ILE A 519 -17.21 10.29 -9.44
CA ILE A 519 -18.12 9.35 -8.78
C ILE A 519 -19.42 9.22 -9.57
N VAL A 520 -19.81 7.98 -9.85
CA VAL A 520 -21.03 7.60 -10.57
C VAL A 520 -21.76 6.47 -9.83
N HIS A 521 -22.94 6.09 -10.30
CA HIS A 521 -23.60 4.88 -9.82
C HIS A 521 -22.82 3.62 -10.25
N ASP A 522 -22.63 2.67 -9.32
CA ASP A 522 -21.84 1.46 -9.59
C ASP A 522 -22.43 0.60 -10.72
N SER A 523 -23.77 0.61 -10.87
CA SER A 523 -24.49 -0.09 -11.95
C SER A 523 -24.12 0.39 -13.36
N GLU A 524 -23.68 1.63 -13.50
CA GLU A 524 -23.34 2.26 -14.78
C GLU A 524 -21.83 2.23 -15.05
N ALA A 525 -21.02 2.05 -14.02
CA ALA A 525 -19.59 2.32 -14.06
C ALA A 525 -18.84 1.46 -15.09
N LYS A 526 -19.14 0.16 -15.19
CA LYS A 526 -18.50 -0.73 -16.18
C LYS A 526 -18.79 -0.31 -17.63
N ALA A 527 -20.00 0.20 -17.91
CA ALA A 527 -20.33 0.71 -19.24
C ALA A 527 -19.56 2.00 -19.54
N CYS A 528 -19.41 2.89 -18.56
CA CYS A 528 -18.60 4.09 -18.67
C CYS A 528 -17.14 3.77 -19.01
N ILE A 529 -16.52 2.80 -18.32
CA ILE A 529 -15.13 2.40 -18.59
C ILE A 529 -14.95 1.99 -20.05
N LYS A 530 -15.86 1.17 -20.59
CA LYS A 530 -15.79 0.71 -21.99
C LYS A 530 -15.89 1.89 -22.96
N ALA A 531 -16.88 2.77 -22.77
CA ALA A 531 -17.09 3.92 -23.64
C ALA A 531 -15.94 4.93 -23.58
N LEU A 532 -15.41 5.19 -22.38
CA LEU A 532 -14.24 6.05 -22.19
C LEU A 532 -13.00 5.43 -22.82
N HIS A 533 -12.78 4.13 -22.64
CA HIS A 533 -11.62 3.45 -23.21
C HIS A 533 -11.62 3.53 -24.74
N GLN A 534 -12.75 3.21 -25.39
CA GLN A 534 -12.90 3.36 -26.84
C GLN A 534 -12.59 4.80 -27.30
N ALA A 535 -13.14 5.79 -26.60
CA ALA A 535 -12.96 7.19 -26.95
C ALA A 535 -11.51 7.68 -26.79
N PHE A 536 -10.75 7.17 -25.81
CA PHE A 536 -9.39 7.65 -25.54
C PHE A 536 -8.28 6.83 -26.20
N PHE A 537 -8.49 5.53 -26.42
CA PHE A 537 -7.44 4.61 -26.84
C PHE A 537 -7.68 3.94 -28.19
N GLU A 538 -8.87 4.07 -28.79
CA GLU A 538 -9.21 3.44 -30.08
C GLU A 538 -9.59 4.46 -31.16
N ASP A 539 -10.08 5.64 -30.77
CA ASP A 539 -10.51 6.71 -31.66
C ASP A 539 -9.30 7.51 -32.20
N GLU A 540 -9.07 7.49 -33.53
CA GLU A 540 -7.92 8.14 -34.17
C GLU A 540 -7.94 9.68 -34.04
N ASP A 541 -9.10 10.28 -33.83
CA ASP A 541 -9.30 11.74 -33.73
C ASP A 541 -8.54 12.40 -32.55
N VAL A 542 -8.18 11.64 -31.51
CA VAL A 542 -7.39 12.18 -30.38
C VAL A 542 -5.94 12.43 -30.79
N LEU A 543 -5.39 11.55 -31.63
CA LEU A 543 -3.99 11.65 -32.07
C LEU A 543 -3.82 12.83 -33.03
N THR A 544 -4.79 13.05 -33.93
CA THR A 544 -4.78 14.18 -34.87
C THR A 544 -4.98 15.52 -34.16
N GLN A 545 -5.83 15.61 -33.13
CA GLN A 545 -5.95 16.84 -32.32
C GLN A 545 -4.63 17.21 -31.62
N VAL A 546 -3.91 16.21 -31.10
CA VAL A 546 -2.59 16.40 -30.46
C VAL A 546 -1.55 16.88 -31.46
N GLU A 547 -1.52 16.33 -32.67
CA GLU A 547 -0.63 16.78 -33.74
C GLU A 547 -0.91 18.23 -34.16
N THR A 548 -2.20 18.61 -34.22
CA THR A 548 -2.63 19.96 -34.60
C THR A 548 -2.29 20.99 -33.52
N GLU A 549 -2.47 20.66 -32.24
CA GLU A 549 -2.06 21.54 -31.13
C GLU A 549 -0.54 21.75 -31.06
N ASN A 550 0.25 20.68 -31.27
CA ASN A 550 1.71 20.79 -31.26
C ASN A 550 2.25 21.63 -32.43
N LEU A 551 1.55 21.65 -33.58
CA LEU A 551 1.88 22.49 -34.74
C LEU A 551 1.55 23.98 -34.52
N LEU A 552 0.63 24.31 -33.62
CA LEU A 552 0.22 25.69 -33.33
C LEU A 552 1.08 26.35 -32.24
N VAL A 553 1.84 25.57 -31.47
CA VAL A 553 2.69 26.03 -30.35
C VAL A 553 4.19 25.96 -30.69
N GLY A 554 4.55 25.44 -31.87
CA GLY A 554 5.93 25.31 -32.37
C GLY A 554 6.50 26.55 -33.03
#